data_AF-A0A0A0LG03-F1
#
_entry.id   AF-A0A0A0LG03-F1
#
_cell.length_a   1.000
_cell.length_b   1.000
_cell.length_c   1.000
_cell.angle_alpha   90.00
_cell.angle_beta   90.00
_cell.angle_gamma   90.00
#
_symmetry.space_group_name_H-M   'P 1'
#
loop_
_entity.id
_entity.type
_entity.pdbx_description
1 polymer ?
#
loop_
_entity_poly.entity_id
_entity_poly.type
_entity_poly.pdbx_seq_one_letter_code
_entity_poly.pdbx_strand_id
1 'polypeptide(L)'
;MANWTTILFLLVAAAFCRSSSAATYTVGDALGWTVPPNPTVYSDWASTKTFVVGDILVFNFASGRHDVTEVTKSASDSCNSTNPISVANNSPARITLTSAGDRHFICSFPGHCSNGQTLSITVTSTSSSPAPQPSSRPSPSPVPVPVPSPSPSARSPSPSPSSTPSSSPVPSPTPSREPMTYIVGDSFGWNVPTSPTFYDSWAQGKTFVVGDVLEFNFLIQRHDVAKVTKDNYASCSGQSPISLTTSPPVKITLSEPGEHFFICTFAGHCSFGQKLAINVTGAPATPPSSIALPPSDTVPSTPSPTTAPPPPNAAASLRASAFFATFLAVAVALFY
;
A
#
# COMPACT_ATOMS: atom_id res chain seq x y z
N MET A 1 -12.03 -23.13 68.04
CA MET A 1 -12.95 -22.23 67.31
C MET A 1 -12.10 -21.35 66.42
N ALA A 2 -12.18 -21.52 65.10
CA ALA A 2 -11.43 -20.66 64.19
C ALA A 2 -11.96 -19.22 64.35
N ASN A 3 -11.05 -18.29 64.64
CA ASN A 3 -11.42 -16.90 64.90
C ASN A 3 -11.95 -16.27 63.61
N TRP A 4 -13.25 -15.95 63.61
CA TRP A 4 -13.99 -15.45 62.45
C TRP A 4 -13.35 -14.19 61.85
N THR A 5 -12.67 -13.38 62.68
CA THR A 5 -11.93 -12.19 62.21
C THR A 5 -10.70 -12.55 61.38
N THR A 6 -10.03 -13.67 61.66
CA THR A 6 -8.85 -14.13 60.91
C THR A 6 -9.24 -14.70 59.55
N ILE A 7 -10.40 -15.37 59.47
CA ILE A 7 -10.96 -15.87 58.21
C ILE A 7 -11.40 -14.69 57.32
N LEU A 8 -12.03 -13.67 57.90
CA LEU A 8 -12.44 -12.47 57.16
C LEU A 8 -11.22 -11.68 56.63
N PHE A 9 -10.16 -11.53 57.43
CA PHE A 9 -8.92 -10.89 56.99
C PHE A 9 -8.22 -11.65 55.85
N LEU A 10 -8.19 -12.99 55.91
CA LEU A 10 -7.61 -13.82 54.85
C LEU A 10 -8.44 -13.77 53.56
N LEU A 11 -9.76 -13.69 53.64
CA LEU A 11 -10.64 -13.54 52.47
C LEU A 11 -10.51 -12.15 51.82
N VAL A 12 -10.34 -11.09 52.61
CA VAL A 12 -10.06 -9.73 52.10
C VAL A 12 -8.65 -9.63 51.49
N ALA A 13 -7.65 -10.31 52.07
CA ALA A 13 -6.30 -10.36 51.52
C ALA A 13 -6.21 -11.17 50.21
N ALA A 14 -6.92 -12.30 50.11
CA ALA A 14 -6.99 -13.10 48.89
C ALA A 14 -7.75 -12.41 47.75
N ALA A 15 -8.73 -11.55 48.06
CA ALA A 15 -9.42 -10.70 47.07
C ALA A 15 -8.51 -9.59 46.49
N PHE A 16 -7.36 -9.32 47.10
CA PHE A 16 -6.34 -8.38 46.60
C PHE A 16 -5.26 -9.03 45.73
N CYS A 17 -5.29 -10.35 45.53
CA CYS A 17 -4.51 -11.01 44.49
C CYS A 17 -5.14 -10.72 43.11
N ARG A 18 -4.95 -9.50 42.61
CA ARG A 18 -5.19 -9.17 41.20
C ARG A 18 -4.26 -10.04 40.36
N SER A 19 -4.79 -11.06 39.72
CA SER A 19 -4.11 -11.71 38.60
C SER A 19 -3.81 -10.64 37.56
N SER A 20 -2.53 -10.32 37.31
CA SER A 20 -2.15 -9.38 36.26
C SER A 20 -2.27 -10.06 34.90
N SER A 21 -3.51 -10.21 34.41
CA SER A 21 -3.71 -10.50 32.99
C SER A 21 -3.31 -9.26 32.21
N ALA A 22 -2.52 -9.42 31.15
CA ALA A 22 -2.25 -8.38 30.18
C ALA A 22 -3.56 -7.72 29.72
N ALA A 23 -3.70 -6.40 29.91
CA ALA A 23 -4.84 -5.66 29.42
C ALA A 23 -4.71 -5.47 27.90
N THR A 24 -5.84 -5.43 27.20
CA THR A 24 -5.89 -5.09 25.78
C THR A 24 -6.62 -3.77 25.62
N TYR A 25 -5.95 -2.78 25.00
CA TYR A 25 -6.46 -1.45 24.76
C TYR A 25 -6.71 -1.24 23.26
N THR A 26 -7.97 -0.94 22.90
CA THR A 26 -8.28 -0.52 21.53
C THR A 26 -8.00 0.97 21.40
N VAL A 27 -7.00 1.34 20.60
CA VAL A 27 -6.56 2.72 20.44
C VAL A 27 -7.66 3.54 19.76
N GLY A 28 -8.05 4.65 20.37
CA GLY A 28 -9.14 5.50 19.91
C GLY A 28 -10.55 4.93 20.16
N ASP A 29 -10.66 3.82 20.90
CA ASP A 29 -11.93 3.14 21.20
C ASP A 29 -12.80 2.93 19.95
N ALA A 30 -14.01 3.51 19.90
CA ALA A 30 -14.93 3.37 18.76
C ALA A 30 -14.47 4.14 17.51
N LEU A 31 -13.64 5.18 17.67
CA LEU A 31 -13.09 5.93 16.54
C LEU A 31 -12.02 5.11 15.79
N GLY A 32 -11.28 4.27 16.52
CA GLY A 32 -10.14 3.53 16.00
C GLY A 32 -8.93 4.42 15.70
N TRP A 33 -8.03 3.92 14.85
CA TRP A 33 -6.81 4.58 14.41
C TRP A 33 -7.01 5.23 13.04
N THR A 34 -7.44 6.48 13.04
CA THR A 34 -7.65 7.32 11.86
C THR A 34 -7.11 8.75 12.06
N VAL A 35 -7.17 9.60 11.05
CA VAL A 35 -6.90 11.03 11.22
C VAL A 35 -8.03 11.62 12.07
N PRO A 36 -7.74 12.12 13.28
CA PRO A 36 -8.79 12.48 14.21
C PRO A 36 -9.44 13.83 13.84
N PRO A 37 -10.68 14.09 14.27
CA PRO A 37 -11.34 15.38 14.04
C PRO A 37 -10.68 16.56 14.77
N ASN A 38 -9.85 16.29 15.78
CA ASN A 38 -9.00 17.26 16.45
C ASN A 38 -7.69 16.59 16.90
N PRO A 39 -6.59 17.33 17.06
CA PRO A 39 -5.26 16.72 17.24
C PRO A 39 -5.03 16.10 18.62
N THR A 40 -5.89 16.32 19.61
CA THR A 40 -5.70 15.81 20.99
C THR A 40 -6.39 14.48 21.27
N VAL A 41 -7.19 13.94 20.33
CA VAL A 41 -7.99 12.73 20.56
C VAL A 41 -7.19 11.57 21.15
N TYR A 42 -6.02 11.25 20.62
CA TYR A 42 -5.23 10.11 21.12
C TYR A 42 -4.46 10.41 22.40
N SER A 43 -4.04 11.66 22.62
CA SER A 43 -3.45 12.06 23.91
C SER A 43 -4.49 12.04 25.03
N ASP A 44 -5.70 12.52 24.73
CA ASP A 44 -6.82 12.51 25.67
C ASP A 44 -7.22 11.06 25.98
N TRP A 45 -7.34 10.22 24.95
CA TRP A 45 -7.56 8.78 25.12
C TRP A 45 -6.49 8.12 26.01
N ALA A 46 -5.22 8.38 25.73
CA ALA A 46 -4.10 7.81 26.48
C ALA A 46 -4.08 8.26 27.95
N SER A 47 -4.46 9.51 28.22
CA SER A 47 -4.47 10.09 29.58
C SER A 47 -5.41 9.38 30.55
N THR A 48 -6.40 8.64 30.03
CA THR A 48 -7.37 7.89 30.84
C THR A 48 -6.93 6.46 31.18
N LYS A 49 -5.74 6.04 30.73
CA LYS A 49 -5.27 4.65 30.83
C LYS A 49 -3.94 4.55 31.56
N THR A 50 -3.67 3.36 32.08
CA THR A 50 -2.36 3.01 32.65
C THR A 50 -1.83 1.81 31.88
N PHE A 51 -0.67 2.00 31.27
CA PHE A 51 -0.03 0.96 30.47
C PHE A 51 1.08 0.30 31.30
N VAL A 52 1.04 -1.03 31.39
CA VAL A 52 2.07 -1.83 32.04
C VAL A 52 2.70 -2.81 31.06
N VAL A 53 3.90 -3.28 31.41
CA VAL A 53 4.55 -4.37 30.65
C VAL A 53 3.63 -5.58 30.57
N GLY A 54 3.44 -6.10 29.36
CA GLY A 54 2.57 -7.22 29.03
C GLY A 54 1.28 -6.81 28.32
N ASP A 55 0.81 -5.57 28.49
CA ASP A 55 -0.41 -5.08 27.84
C ASP A 55 -0.29 -5.07 26.31
N ILE A 56 -1.44 -5.03 25.61
CA ILE A 56 -1.52 -5.04 24.14
C ILE A 56 -2.28 -3.80 23.67
N LEU A 57 -1.68 -3.03 22.76
CA LEU A 57 -2.39 -2.02 21.98
C LEU A 57 -2.96 -2.66 20.71
N VAL A 58 -4.23 -2.38 20.41
CA VAL A 58 -4.91 -2.81 19.19
C VAL A 58 -5.29 -1.58 18.40
N PHE A 59 -4.72 -1.46 17.21
CA PHE A 59 -5.00 -0.38 16.27
C PHE A 59 -5.90 -0.90 15.15
N ASN A 60 -7.14 -0.41 15.13
CA ASN A 60 -8.12 -0.71 14.09
C ASN A 60 -8.13 0.41 13.06
N PHE A 61 -7.90 0.11 11.79
CA PHE A 61 -7.81 1.09 10.72
C PHE A 61 -8.12 0.45 9.36
N ALA A 62 -8.46 1.27 8.36
CA ALA A 62 -8.56 0.78 7.00
C ALA A 62 -7.16 0.47 6.45
N SER A 63 -6.85 -0.81 6.23
CA SER A 63 -5.56 -1.24 5.67
C SER A 63 -5.32 -0.58 4.31
N GLY A 64 -4.10 -0.12 4.05
CA GLY A 64 -3.76 0.69 2.87
C GLY A 64 -4.16 2.17 2.94
N ARG A 65 -4.85 2.60 4.02
CA ARG A 65 -5.13 4.02 4.30
C ARG A 65 -4.40 4.56 5.52
N HIS A 66 -4.07 3.68 6.44
CA HIS A 66 -3.25 4.00 7.61
C HIS A 66 -2.28 2.86 7.84
N ASP A 67 -1.28 3.15 8.66
CA ASP A 67 -0.34 2.21 9.24
C ASP A 67 -0.14 2.57 10.72
N VAL A 68 0.59 1.71 11.43
CA VAL A 68 1.11 2.02 12.76
C VAL A 68 2.61 1.93 12.67
N THR A 69 3.26 3.08 12.72
CA THR A 69 4.71 3.21 12.64
C THR A 69 5.23 3.65 14.00
N GLU A 70 5.98 2.76 14.67
CA GLU A 70 6.65 3.08 15.92
C GLU A 70 7.94 3.85 15.65
N VAL A 71 8.15 4.93 16.37
CA VAL A 71 9.24 5.89 16.13
C VAL A 71 9.85 6.37 17.45
N THR A 72 11.00 7.03 17.35
CA THR A 72 11.58 7.75 18.50
C THR A 72 10.72 8.96 18.86
N LYS A 73 10.88 9.49 20.08
CA LYS A 73 10.20 10.72 20.52
C LYS A 73 10.37 11.88 19.54
N SER A 74 11.60 12.19 19.14
CA SER A 74 11.90 13.30 18.23
C SER A 74 11.28 13.09 16.84
N ALA A 75 11.23 11.85 16.36
CA ALA A 75 10.57 11.50 15.12
C ALA A 75 9.04 11.63 15.21
N SER A 76 8.43 11.26 16.34
CA SER A 76 7.01 11.53 16.60
C SER A 76 6.71 13.03 16.64
N ASP A 77 7.50 13.80 17.39
CA ASP A 77 7.30 15.25 17.56
C ASP A 77 7.44 16.01 16.22
N SER A 78 8.24 15.50 15.29
CA SER A 78 8.44 16.07 13.95
C SER A 78 7.65 15.35 12.84
N CYS A 79 6.84 14.35 13.18
CA CYS A 79 6.14 13.48 12.23
C CYS A 79 7.05 12.86 11.14
N ASN A 80 8.26 12.48 11.53
CA ASN A 80 9.24 11.86 10.65
C ASN A 80 9.14 10.33 10.70
N SER A 81 8.82 9.71 9.56
CA SER A 81 8.70 8.25 9.40
C SER A 81 9.87 7.59 8.66
N THR A 82 10.97 8.32 8.42
CA THR A 82 12.07 7.85 7.55
C THR A 82 12.82 6.66 8.12
N ASN A 83 13.00 6.61 9.45
CA ASN A 83 13.73 5.58 10.17
C ASN A 83 12.84 4.99 11.29
N PRO A 84 11.84 4.16 10.95
CA PRO A 84 10.93 3.60 11.92
C PRO A 84 11.61 2.51 12.77
N ILE A 85 11.17 2.38 14.02
CA ILE A 85 11.53 1.26 14.90
C ILE A 85 10.78 0.01 14.44
N SER A 86 9.50 0.16 14.13
CA SER A 86 8.66 -0.91 13.57
C SER A 86 7.52 -0.32 12.74
N VAL A 87 6.96 -1.10 11.82
CA VAL A 87 5.83 -0.69 10.96
C VAL A 87 4.84 -1.83 10.84
N ALA A 88 3.56 -1.53 11.04
CA ALA A 88 2.44 -2.43 10.80
C ALA A 88 1.48 -1.82 9.77
N ASN A 89 1.44 -2.40 8.57
CA ASN A 89 0.65 -1.90 7.44
C ASN A 89 -0.77 -2.49 7.36
N ASN A 90 -1.06 -3.52 8.16
CA ASN A 90 -2.31 -4.27 8.12
C ASN A 90 -3.09 -4.12 9.42
N SER A 91 -4.41 -4.06 9.32
CA SER A 91 -5.33 -3.96 10.44
C SER A 91 -6.02 -5.31 10.73
N PRO A 92 -6.30 -5.64 12.01
CA PRO A 92 -5.86 -4.93 13.21
C PRO A 92 -4.37 -5.14 13.51
N ALA A 93 -3.64 -4.05 13.75
CA ALA A 93 -2.27 -4.16 14.25
C ALA A 93 -2.31 -4.37 15.77
N ARG A 94 -1.62 -5.39 16.26
CA ARG A 94 -1.54 -5.73 17.69
C ARG A 94 -0.11 -5.56 18.16
N ILE A 95 0.12 -4.61 19.05
CA ILE A 95 1.46 -4.27 19.57
C ILE A 95 1.51 -4.62 21.06
N THR A 96 2.30 -5.62 21.41
CA THR A 96 2.54 -5.99 22.81
C THR A 96 3.56 -5.02 23.44
N LEU A 97 3.29 -4.56 24.66
CA LEU A 97 4.15 -3.68 25.43
C LEU A 97 5.16 -4.51 26.21
N THR A 98 6.28 -4.87 25.58
CA THR A 98 7.26 -5.83 26.14
C THR A 98 8.27 -5.21 27.10
N SER A 99 8.32 -3.88 27.23
CA SER A 99 9.31 -3.18 28.04
C SER A 99 8.75 -1.87 28.57
N ALA A 100 9.23 -1.46 29.74
CA ALA A 100 8.88 -0.17 30.34
C ALA A 100 9.58 0.97 29.59
N GLY A 101 9.00 2.16 29.65
CA GLY A 101 9.48 3.37 28.97
C GLY A 101 8.44 4.00 28.06
N ASP A 102 8.82 5.13 27.47
CA ASP A 102 7.97 5.85 26.53
C ASP A 102 7.93 5.15 25.17
N ARG A 103 6.74 5.09 24.58
CA ARG A 103 6.48 4.51 23.25
C ARG A 103 5.76 5.56 22.43
N HIS A 104 6.18 5.74 21.18
CA HIS A 104 5.58 6.70 20.26
C HIS A 104 5.20 6.02 18.96
N PHE A 105 3.94 6.22 18.55
CA PHE A 105 3.37 5.65 17.35
C PHE A 105 2.78 6.77 16.49
N ILE A 106 3.03 6.73 15.19
CA ILE A 106 2.47 7.66 14.22
C ILE A 106 1.83 6.88 13.07
N CYS A 107 0.93 7.54 12.35
CA CYS A 107 0.65 7.11 10.99
C CYS A 107 1.67 7.82 10.06
N SER A 108 2.40 7.03 9.28
CA SER A 108 3.45 7.53 8.36
C SER A 108 2.89 8.14 7.08
N PHE A 109 1.59 8.01 6.85
CA PHE A 109 0.92 8.63 5.72
C PHE A 109 0.98 10.17 5.86
N PRO A 110 1.48 10.90 4.85
CA PRO A 110 1.60 12.34 4.80
C PRO A 110 0.36 13.06 5.30
N GLY A 111 0.62 14.05 6.15
CA GLY A 111 -0.41 14.83 6.81
C GLY A 111 -1.14 14.09 7.94
N HIS A 112 -1.12 12.76 8.03
CA HIS A 112 -1.89 12.05 9.07
C HIS A 112 -1.34 12.33 10.46
N CYS A 113 -0.04 12.11 10.68
CA CYS A 113 0.61 12.45 11.95
C CYS A 113 0.46 13.94 12.29
N SER A 114 0.72 14.83 11.34
CA SER A 114 0.66 16.29 11.56
C SER A 114 -0.77 16.79 11.86
N ASN A 115 -1.80 16.07 11.39
CA ASN A 115 -3.19 16.31 11.74
C ASN A 115 -3.64 15.53 12.99
N GLY A 116 -2.69 14.98 13.76
CA GLY A 116 -2.94 14.40 15.08
C GLY A 116 -3.07 12.89 15.12
N GLN A 117 -2.83 12.15 14.04
CA GLN A 117 -2.76 10.68 14.08
C GLN A 117 -1.42 10.20 14.66
N THR A 118 -1.22 10.50 15.94
CA THR A 118 -0.05 10.15 16.74
C THR A 118 -0.49 9.74 18.14
N LEU A 119 0.21 8.79 18.74
CA LEU A 119 -0.02 8.30 20.10
C LEU A 119 1.32 8.21 20.82
N SER A 120 1.40 8.87 21.98
CA SER A 120 2.52 8.73 22.91
C SER A 120 1.99 8.14 24.22
N ILE A 121 2.63 7.10 24.72
CA ILE A 121 2.29 6.47 25.99
C ILE A 121 3.55 6.21 26.82
N THR A 122 3.38 6.13 28.13
CA THR A 122 4.42 5.70 29.06
C THR A 122 4.04 4.34 29.62
N VAL A 123 4.90 3.34 29.42
CA VAL A 123 4.71 1.98 29.92
C VAL A 123 5.47 1.83 31.24
N THR A 124 4.78 1.44 32.29
CA THR A 124 5.39 1.20 33.61
C THR A 124 5.76 -0.27 33.77
N SER A 125 6.83 -0.54 34.52
CA SER A 125 7.19 -1.91 34.86
C SER A 125 6.15 -2.48 35.81
N THR A 126 5.72 -3.72 35.56
CA THR A 126 5.03 -4.50 36.58
C THR A 126 6.05 -4.78 37.68
N SER A 127 5.88 -4.20 38.87
CA SER A 127 6.64 -4.60 40.05
C SER A 127 6.26 -6.04 40.39
N SER A 128 6.97 -7.00 39.82
CA SER A 128 6.98 -8.35 40.37
C SER A 128 7.51 -8.24 41.80
N SER A 129 6.69 -8.70 42.75
CA SER A 129 7.11 -9.11 44.10
C SER A 129 8.51 -9.73 44.06
N PRO A 130 9.40 -9.49 45.05
CA PRO A 130 10.80 -9.89 44.97
C PRO A 130 10.94 -11.35 44.55
N ALA A 131 11.76 -11.57 43.52
CA ALA A 131 12.07 -12.90 43.01
C ALA A 131 12.53 -13.80 44.15
N PRO A 132 12.08 -15.08 44.23
CA PRO A 132 12.72 -16.05 45.09
C PRO A 132 14.21 -16.08 44.78
N GLN A 133 15.01 -15.98 45.84
CA GLN A 133 16.46 -16.04 45.80
C GLN A 133 16.95 -17.23 44.95
N PRO A 134 18.01 -17.08 44.12
CA PRO A 134 18.56 -18.19 43.35
C PRO A 134 18.95 -19.32 44.31
N SER A 135 18.34 -20.49 44.16
CA SER A 135 18.82 -21.70 44.80
C SER A 135 20.18 -22.04 44.20
N SER A 136 21.18 -22.16 45.07
CA SER A 136 22.56 -22.52 44.71
C SER A 136 22.59 -23.83 43.94
N ARG A 137 23.18 -23.79 42.73
CA ARG A 137 23.41 -24.95 41.88
C ARG A 137 24.47 -25.87 42.51
N PRO A 138 24.25 -27.20 42.57
CA PRO A 138 25.33 -28.13 42.89
C PRO A 138 26.34 -28.25 41.73
N SER A 139 27.59 -28.48 42.12
CA SER A 139 28.84 -28.63 41.35
C SER A 139 28.77 -29.57 40.12
N PRO A 140 29.61 -29.39 39.07
CA PRO A 140 29.55 -30.18 37.85
C PRO A 140 30.20 -31.56 38.02
N SER A 141 29.75 -32.54 37.22
CA SER A 141 30.39 -33.85 37.04
C SER A 141 30.79 -34.06 35.57
N PRO A 142 31.82 -34.88 35.32
CA PRO A 142 32.74 -34.69 34.19
C PRO A 142 32.29 -35.32 32.86
N VAL A 143 32.90 -34.77 31.81
CA VAL A 143 32.80 -35.12 30.39
C VAL A 143 33.31 -36.53 30.09
N PRO A 144 32.68 -37.30 29.19
CA PRO A 144 33.34 -38.37 28.44
C PRO A 144 33.76 -37.94 27.02
N VAL A 145 34.97 -38.35 26.68
CA VAL A 145 35.80 -38.16 25.47
C VAL A 145 35.19 -38.71 24.16
N PRO A 146 35.67 -38.26 22.98
CA PRO A 146 35.17 -38.68 21.67
C PRO A 146 35.79 -40.00 21.19
N VAL A 147 35.01 -40.82 20.47
CA VAL A 147 35.45 -42.06 19.82
C VAL A 147 35.73 -41.80 18.33
N PRO A 148 36.84 -42.31 17.76
CA PRO A 148 37.20 -42.12 16.36
C PRO A 148 36.51 -43.16 15.46
N SER A 149 36.23 -42.80 14.21
CA SER A 149 35.78 -43.76 13.18
C SER A 149 36.83 -43.87 12.07
N PRO A 150 37.16 -45.09 11.60
CA PRO A 150 38.29 -45.34 10.71
C PRO A 150 37.93 -45.20 9.21
N SER A 151 38.91 -44.76 8.44
CA SER A 151 39.06 -45.01 7.00
C SER A 151 39.63 -46.43 6.78
N PRO A 152 39.33 -47.13 5.67
CA PRO A 152 40.32 -47.16 4.58
C PRO A 152 39.76 -47.28 3.13
N SER A 153 40.35 -46.45 2.26
CA SER A 153 41.05 -46.72 0.99
C SER A 153 40.58 -47.76 -0.06
N ALA A 154 40.49 -47.21 -1.30
CA ALA A 154 41.13 -47.63 -2.57
C ALA A 154 40.35 -48.48 -3.60
N ARG A 155 40.12 -47.88 -4.79
CA ARG A 155 40.89 -48.18 -6.02
C ARG A 155 40.56 -47.24 -7.21
N SER A 156 41.64 -46.79 -7.85
CA SER A 156 41.79 -46.24 -9.22
C SER A 156 41.40 -47.30 -10.30
N PRO A 157 41.34 -47.03 -11.63
CA PRO A 157 41.99 -45.93 -12.36
C PRO A 157 41.19 -45.21 -13.48
N SER A 158 41.73 -44.04 -13.85
CA SER A 158 41.63 -43.32 -15.15
C SER A 158 42.16 -44.19 -16.31
N PRO A 159 42.00 -43.91 -17.64
CA PRO A 159 41.71 -42.62 -18.29
C PRO A 159 40.79 -42.63 -19.55
N SER A 160 40.36 -41.45 -20.01
CA SER A 160 40.68 -40.92 -21.36
C SER A 160 40.01 -39.56 -21.62
N PRO A 161 40.64 -38.63 -22.38
CA PRO A 161 40.07 -37.32 -22.70
C PRO A 161 39.27 -37.38 -24.01
N SER A 162 38.10 -36.74 -24.04
CA SER A 162 37.44 -36.38 -25.30
C SER A 162 37.12 -34.89 -25.27
N SER A 163 38.08 -34.10 -25.76
CA SER A 163 37.89 -32.72 -26.16
C SER A 163 36.86 -32.65 -27.28
N THR A 164 35.67 -32.15 -26.97
CA THR A 164 34.73 -31.62 -27.97
C THR A 164 34.60 -30.11 -27.75
N PRO A 165 34.66 -29.29 -28.80
CA PRO A 165 34.51 -27.85 -28.68
C PRO A 165 33.06 -27.53 -28.33
N SER A 166 32.83 -27.06 -27.10
CA SER A 166 31.52 -26.56 -26.68
C SER A 166 31.23 -25.26 -27.45
N SER A 167 30.23 -25.34 -28.31
CA SER A 167 29.62 -24.22 -29.01
C SER A 167 29.28 -23.08 -28.07
N SER A 168 29.62 -21.86 -28.48
CA SER A 168 29.32 -20.59 -27.81
C SER A 168 27.92 -20.57 -27.19
N PRO A 169 27.76 -20.07 -25.95
CA PRO A 169 26.44 -19.96 -25.34
C PRO A 169 25.60 -18.93 -26.11
N VAL A 170 24.41 -19.37 -26.52
CA VAL A 170 23.31 -18.52 -26.98
C VAL A 170 23.02 -17.48 -25.89
N PRO A 171 22.86 -16.18 -26.21
CA PRO A 171 22.51 -15.19 -25.21
C PRO A 171 21.16 -15.57 -24.58
N SER A 172 21.18 -15.82 -23.27
CA SER A 172 20.00 -16.03 -22.46
C SER A 172 19.07 -14.81 -22.59
N PRO A 173 17.75 -14.99 -22.76
CA PRO A 173 16.83 -13.85 -22.88
C PRO A 173 16.94 -12.98 -21.63
N THR A 174 17.11 -11.68 -21.86
CA THR A 174 17.11 -10.66 -20.81
C THR A 174 15.85 -10.80 -19.95
N PRO A 175 15.93 -10.77 -18.61
CA PRO A 175 14.75 -10.90 -17.76
C PRO A 175 13.75 -9.79 -18.08
N SER A 176 12.56 -10.20 -18.51
CA SER A 176 11.43 -9.29 -18.73
C SER A 176 10.95 -8.76 -17.38
N ARG A 177 10.92 -7.44 -17.21
CA ARG A 177 10.40 -6.78 -16.01
C ARG A 177 8.91 -7.12 -15.86
N GLU A 178 8.50 -7.62 -14.70
CA GLU A 178 7.07 -7.82 -14.39
C GLU A 178 6.35 -6.47 -14.22
N PRO A 179 5.06 -6.37 -14.59
CA PRO A 179 4.25 -5.18 -14.37
C PRO A 179 4.31 -4.70 -12.92
N MET A 180 4.58 -3.41 -12.73
CA MET A 180 4.65 -2.79 -11.41
C MET A 180 3.41 -1.93 -11.15
N THR A 181 2.93 -1.92 -9.91
CA THR A 181 1.93 -0.95 -9.47
C THR A 181 2.62 0.24 -8.79
N TYR A 182 2.34 1.44 -9.28
CA TYR A 182 2.77 2.71 -8.71
C TYR A 182 1.63 3.34 -7.93
N ILE A 183 1.82 3.55 -6.64
CA ILE A 183 0.88 4.31 -5.82
C ILE A 183 1.11 5.80 -6.09
N VAL A 184 0.14 6.45 -6.73
CA VAL A 184 0.29 7.86 -7.15
C VAL A 184 0.33 8.78 -5.93
N GLY A 185 1.40 9.57 -5.84
CA GLY A 185 1.70 10.40 -4.66
C GLY A 185 2.28 9.61 -3.49
N ASP A 186 2.61 8.33 -3.68
CA ASP A 186 3.06 7.42 -2.64
C ASP A 186 2.10 7.48 -1.44
N SER A 187 2.62 7.84 -0.28
CA SER A 187 1.85 7.96 0.94
C SER A 187 0.94 9.21 0.94
N PHE A 188 1.24 10.26 0.16
CA PHE A 188 0.39 11.46 0.02
C PHE A 188 -0.91 11.16 -0.72
N GLY A 189 -0.92 10.12 -1.56
CA GLY A 189 -2.07 9.74 -2.36
C GLY A 189 -2.45 10.78 -3.42
N TRP A 190 -3.69 10.70 -3.90
CA TRP A 190 -4.27 11.61 -4.89
C TRP A 190 -5.10 12.69 -4.19
N ASN A 191 -4.44 13.74 -3.70
CA ASN A 191 -5.02 14.86 -2.98
C ASN A 191 -4.52 16.19 -3.57
N VAL A 192 -5.10 17.32 -3.15
CA VAL A 192 -4.61 18.64 -3.55
C VAL A 192 -3.31 18.94 -2.79
N PRO A 193 -2.16 19.09 -3.49
CA PRO A 193 -0.89 19.36 -2.83
C PRO A 193 -0.75 20.83 -2.43
N THR A 194 0.16 21.11 -1.50
CA THR A 194 0.59 22.47 -1.18
C THR A 194 1.56 23.04 -2.22
N SER A 195 2.32 22.17 -2.90
CA SER A 195 3.18 22.53 -4.02
C SER A 195 2.54 22.09 -5.34
N PRO A 196 2.37 22.99 -6.32
CA PRO A 196 1.73 22.65 -7.59
C PRO A 196 2.54 21.64 -8.43
N THR A 197 3.83 21.47 -8.15
CA THR A 197 4.74 20.53 -8.84
C THR A 197 4.93 19.22 -8.09
N PHE A 198 4.10 18.94 -7.08
CA PHE A 198 4.23 17.75 -6.23
C PHE A 198 4.22 16.44 -7.05
N TYR A 199 3.24 16.26 -7.92
CA TYR A 199 3.12 15.02 -8.71
C TYR A 199 4.16 14.91 -9.83
N ASP A 200 4.62 16.05 -10.37
CA ASP A 200 5.76 16.06 -11.29
C ASP A 200 7.01 15.54 -10.57
N SER A 201 7.24 16.00 -9.33
CA SER A 201 8.34 15.56 -8.48
C SER A 201 8.20 14.10 -8.07
N TRP A 202 6.98 13.64 -7.79
CA TRP A 202 6.70 12.22 -7.53
C TRP A 202 7.02 11.34 -8.74
N ALA A 203 6.70 11.79 -9.95
CA ALA A 203 6.97 11.05 -11.19
C ALA A 203 8.45 11.03 -11.58
N GLN A 204 9.26 11.98 -11.10
CA GLN A 204 10.69 12.04 -11.41
C GLN A 204 11.43 10.77 -10.98
N GLY A 205 12.32 10.29 -11.87
CA GLY A 205 13.12 9.08 -11.65
C GLY A 205 12.34 7.77 -11.77
N LYS A 206 11.03 7.80 -12.02
CA LYS A 206 10.22 6.59 -12.27
C LYS A 206 10.20 6.28 -13.77
N THR A 207 10.24 4.99 -14.08
CA THR A 207 10.12 4.48 -15.46
C THR A 207 8.82 3.71 -15.61
N PHE A 208 7.88 4.29 -16.33
CA PHE A 208 6.59 3.66 -16.62
C PHE A 208 6.70 2.88 -17.93
N VAL A 209 6.35 1.59 -17.92
CA VAL A 209 6.30 0.77 -19.14
C VAL A 209 4.88 0.26 -19.37
N VAL A 210 4.59 -0.12 -20.61
CA VAL A 210 3.32 -0.79 -20.94
C VAL A 210 3.13 -2.02 -20.05
N GLY A 211 1.95 -2.09 -19.41
CA GLY A 211 1.57 -3.12 -18.45
C GLY A 211 1.58 -2.64 -17.00
N ASP A 212 2.36 -1.60 -16.66
CA ASP A 212 2.38 -1.01 -15.31
C ASP A 212 1.00 -0.47 -14.92
N VAL A 213 0.73 -0.36 -13.62
CA VAL A 213 -0.55 0.13 -13.08
C VAL A 213 -0.32 1.39 -12.26
N LEU A 214 -1.10 2.44 -12.50
CA LEU A 214 -1.22 3.56 -11.58
C LEU A 214 -2.38 3.30 -10.61
N GLU A 215 -2.10 3.35 -9.31
CA GLU A 215 -3.11 3.25 -8.27
C GLU A 215 -3.29 4.61 -7.58
N PHE A 216 -4.47 5.20 -7.74
CA PHE A 216 -4.83 6.47 -7.12
C PHE A 216 -5.68 6.23 -5.88
N ASN A 217 -5.15 6.66 -4.74
CA ASN A 217 -5.80 6.54 -3.44
C ASN A 217 -6.29 7.92 -2.98
N PHE A 218 -7.60 8.05 -2.75
CA PHE A 218 -8.22 9.30 -2.31
C PHE A 218 -9.47 9.04 -1.44
N LEU A 219 -10.05 10.10 -0.89
CA LEU A 219 -11.34 10.06 -0.19
C LEU A 219 -12.49 10.17 -1.20
N ILE A 220 -13.47 9.26 -1.10
CA ILE A 220 -14.70 9.32 -1.89
C ILE A 220 -15.35 10.71 -1.78
N GLN A 221 -15.99 11.17 -2.85
CA GLN A 221 -16.70 12.46 -2.91
C GLN A 221 -15.82 13.71 -2.70
N ARG A 222 -14.50 13.56 -2.51
CA ARG A 222 -13.56 14.70 -2.41
C ARG A 222 -12.67 14.85 -3.63
N HIS A 223 -12.38 13.74 -4.30
CA HIS A 223 -11.52 13.72 -5.48
C HIS A 223 -12.07 12.71 -6.50
N ASP A 224 -11.58 12.84 -7.71
CA ASP A 224 -11.76 11.90 -8.81
C ASP A 224 -10.45 11.79 -9.60
N VAL A 225 -10.42 10.86 -10.54
CA VAL A 225 -9.31 10.70 -11.48
C VAL A 225 -9.90 10.70 -12.88
N ALA A 226 -9.55 11.73 -13.65
CA ALA A 226 -9.87 11.83 -15.06
C ALA A 226 -8.60 11.66 -15.91
N LYS A 227 -8.61 10.72 -16.86
CA LYS A 227 -7.61 10.71 -17.95
C LYS A 227 -8.04 11.74 -18.98
N VAL A 228 -7.15 12.63 -19.38
CA VAL A 228 -7.47 13.76 -20.26
C VAL A 228 -6.45 13.91 -21.39
N THR A 229 -6.77 14.75 -22.38
CA THR A 229 -5.83 15.17 -23.42
C THR A 229 -4.77 16.12 -22.85
N LYS A 230 -3.68 16.33 -23.60
CA LYS A 230 -2.62 17.29 -23.23
C LYS A 230 -3.15 18.71 -23.06
N ASP A 231 -4.06 19.15 -23.92
CA ASP A 231 -4.66 20.50 -23.84
C ASP A 231 -5.56 20.67 -22.61
N ASN A 232 -6.37 19.65 -22.30
CA ASN A 232 -7.19 19.65 -21.08
C ASN A 232 -6.32 19.59 -19.82
N TYR A 233 -5.22 18.85 -19.85
CA TYR A 233 -4.24 18.85 -18.76
C TYR A 233 -3.61 20.24 -18.57
N ALA A 234 -3.15 20.87 -19.65
CA ALA A 234 -2.52 22.19 -19.61
C ALA A 234 -3.48 23.28 -19.09
N SER A 235 -4.74 23.21 -19.49
CA SER A 235 -5.78 24.18 -19.10
C SER A 235 -6.55 23.82 -17.82
N CYS A 236 -6.25 22.67 -17.20
CA CYS A 236 -7.03 22.12 -16.09
C CYS A 236 -8.53 21.99 -16.38
N SER A 237 -8.87 21.60 -17.61
CA SER A 237 -10.24 21.38 -18.05
C SER A 237 -10.68 19.94 -17.80
N GLY A 238 -11.76 19.78 -17.03
CA GLY A 238 -12.47 18.50 -16.86
C GLY A 238 -13.46 18.19 -17.97
N GLN A 239 -13.49 18.96 -19.07
CA GLN A 239 -14.45 18.75 -20.16
C GLN A 239 -14.09 17.53 -21.00
N SER A 240 -15.08 16.67 -21.26
CA SER A 240 -14.95 15.49 -22.13
C SER A 240 -13.70 14.64 -21.82
N PRO A 241 -13.55 14.14 -20.58
CA PRO A 241 -12.41 13.32 -20.22
C PRO A 241 -12.41 12.02 -21.02
N ILE A 242 -11.23 11.49 -21.32
CA ILE A 242 -11.05 10.19 -21.99
C ILE A 242 -11.62 9.08 -21.10
N SER A 243 -11.41 9.19 -19.78
CA SER A 243 -12.06 8.37 -18.78
C SER A 243 -12.21 9.15 -17.48
N LEU A 244 -13.22 8.82 -16.68
CA LEU A 244 -13.48 9.43 -15.36
C LEU A 244 -13.83 8.32 -14.36
N THR A 245 -13.14 8.29 -13.23
CA THR A 245 -13.41 7.35 -12.13
C THR A 245 -13.47 8.10 -10.79
N THR A 246 -14.49 7.79 -9.98
CA THR A 246 -14.79 8.51 -8.73
C THR A 246 -14.71 7.62 -7.48
N SER A 247 -14.43 6.32 -7.64
CA SER A 247 -14.40 5.33 -6.56
C SER A 247 -12.97 4.82 -6.32
N PRO A 248 -12.32 5.17 -5.20
CA PRO A 248 -10.97 4.72 -4.86
C PRO A 248 -10.96 3.33 -4.19
N PRO A 249 -9.88 2.54 -4.31
CA PRO A 249 -8.68 2.84 -5.11
C PRO A 249 -8.96 2.73 -6.61
N VAL A 250 -8.53 3.73 -7.39
CA VAL A 250 -8.63 3.69 -8.85
C VAL A 250 -7.36 3.07 -9.39
N LYS A 251 -7.47 1.92 -10.08
CA LYS A 251 -6.33 1.24 -10.72
C LYS A 251 -6.42 1.40 -12.23
N ILE A 252 -5.43 2.05 -12.84
CA ILE A 252 -5.35 2.30 -14.28
C ILE A 252 -4.14 1.55 -14.84
N THR A 253 -4.38 0.55 -15.67
CA THR A 253 -3.33 -0.12 -16.43
C THR A 253 -2.85 0.75 -17.57
N LEU A 254 -1.54 0.91 -17.71
CA LEU A 254 -0.87 1.63 -18.78
C LEU A 254 -0.75 0.71 -19.99
N SER A 255 -1.79 0.65 -20.82
CA SER A 255 -1.89 -0.30 -21.94
C SER A 255 -1.17 0.14 -23.22
N GLU A 256 -0.77 1.40 -23.31
CA GLU A 256 -0.22 2.01 -24.53
C GLU A 256 1.03 2.84 -24.19
N PRO A 257 2.02 2.91 -25.09
CA PRO A 257 3.13 3.83 -24.94
C PRO A 257 2.72 5.28 -25.27
N GLY A 258 3.45 6.25 -24.73
CA GLY A 258 3.26 7.68 -25.00
C GLY A 258 3.00 8.50 -23.74
N GLU A 259 2.59 9.76 -23.93
CA GLU A 259 2.24 10.65 -22.83
C GLU A 259 0.82 10.35 -22.30
N HIS A 260 0.68 10.23 -20.98
CA HIS A 260 -0.60 10.06 -20.30
C HIS A 260 -0.79 11.18 -19.28
N PHE A 261 -1.98 11.78 -19.30
CA PHE A 261 -2.32 12.93 -18.46
C PHE A 261 -3.53 12.64 -17.59
N PHE A 262 -3.41 12.93 -16.30
CA PHE A 262 -4.45 12.70 -15.30
C PHE A 262 -4.69 13.98 -14.50
N ILE A 263 -5.95 14.29 -14.19
CA ILE A 263 -6.34 15.44 -13.36
C ILE A 263 -7.45 15.04 -12.38
N CYS A 264 -7.60 15.82 -11.31
CA CYS A 264 -8.85 15.89 -10.57
C CYS A 264 -9.74 17.00 -11.17
N THR A 265 -11.01 16.71 -11.44
CA THR A 265 -11.94 17.63 -12.11
C THR A 265 -12.69 18.55 -11.14
N PHE A 266 -12.56 18.31 -9.84
CA PHE A 266 -13.12 19.18 -8.80
C PHE A 266 -12.55 20.60 -8.92
N ALA A 267 -13.41 21.60 -8.73
CA ALA A 267 -13.06 23.00 -8.93
C ALA A 267 -11.82 23.41 -8.11
N GLY A 268 -10.82 23.98 -8.79
CA GLY A 268 -9.56 24.43 -8.19
C GLY A 268 -8.52 23.32 -7.96
N HIS A 269 -8.90 22.05 -7.89
CA HIS A 269 -7.99 20.96 -7.51
C HIS A 269 -6.83 20.79 -8.50
N CYS A 270 -7.13 20.67 -9.79
CA CYS A 270 -6.11 20.59 -10.82
C CYS A 270 -5.20 21.82 -10.83
N SER A 271 -5.78 23.02 -10.72
CA SER A 271 -5.02 24.29 -10.74
C SER A 271 -4.10 24.47 -9.54
N PHE A 272 -4.44 23.87 -8.40
CA PHE A 272 -3.58 23.79 -7.22
C PHE A 272 -2.56 22.65 -7.28
N GLY A 273 -2.52 21.90 -8.38
CA GLY A 273 -1.50 20.89 -8.64
C GLY A 273 -1.97 19.45 -8.54
N GLN A 274 -3.27 19.15 -8.35
CA GLN A 274 -3.78 17.78 -8.37
C GLN A 274 -3.89 17.25 -9.82
N LYS A 275 -2.73 17.06 -10.45
CA LYS A 275 -2.55 16.64 -11.84
C LYS A 275 -1.24 15.88 -12.00
N LEU A 276 -1.21 14.87 -12.87
CA LEU A 276 -0.05 14.03 -13.15
C LEU A 276 0.13 13.88 -14.66
N ALA A 277 1.35 14.12 -15.15
CA ALA A 277 1.79 13.74 -16.48
C ALA A 277 2.89 12.67 -16.36
N ILE A 278 2.76 11.59 -17.14
CA ILE A 278 3.80 10.57 -17.25
C ILE A 278 4.05 10.24 -18.72
N ASN A 279 5.23 9.70 -19.02
CA ASN A 279 5.54 9.13 -20.32
C ASN A 279 5.80 7.62 -20.17
N VAL A 280 4.97 6.84 -20.84
CA VAL A 280 5.02 5.38 -20.83
C VAL A 280 5.86 4.91 -22.00
N THR A 281 6.91 4.14 -21.73
CA THR A 281 7.70 3.53 -22.79
C THR A 281 7.09 2.19 -23.18
N GLY A 282 7.24 1.81 -24.46
CA GLY A 282 6.86 0.47 -24.89
C GLY A 282 7.63 -0.58 -24.08
N ALA A 283 7.02 -1.73 -23.83
CA ALA A 283 7.78 -2.88 -23.34
C ALA A 283 9.00 -3.09 -24.27
N PRO A 284 10.17 -3.49 -23.74
CA PRO A 284 11.28 -3.88 -24.60
C PRO A 284 10.73 -4.87 -25.62
N ALA A 285 10.74 -4.50 -26.90
CA ALA A 285 10.33 -5.42 -27.94
C ALA A 285 11.21 -6.65 -27.76
N THR A 286 10.60 -7.80 -27.43
CA THR A 286 11.22 -9.06 -27.78
C THR A 286 11.60 -8.92 -29.25
N PRO A 287 12.90 -9.00 -29.61
CA PRO A 287 13.27 -8.99 -31.02
C PRO A 287 12.40 -10.04 -31.69
N PRO A 288 11.76 -9.71 -32.83
CA PRO A 288 10.88 -10.66 -33.48
C PRO A 288 11.68 -11.94 -33.64
N SER A 289 11.21 -13.04 -33.03
CA SER A 289 11.73 -14.36 -33.37
C SER A 289 11.70 -14.41 -34.88
N SER A 290 12.89 -14.53 -35.48
CA SER A 290 13.06 -14.63 -36.91
C SER A 290 12.09 -15.68 -37.41
N ILE A 291 11.03 -15.22 -38.08
CA ILE A 291 10.19 -16.08 -38.90
C ILE A 291 11.15 -16.71 -39.88
N ALA A 292 11.38 -18.02 -39.71
CA ALA A 292 12.04 -18.81 -40.71
C ALA A 292 11.30 -18.57 -42.03
N LEU A 293 12.03 -18.06 -43.03
CA LEU A 293 11.54 -18.01 -44.40
C LEU A 293 11.04 -19.42 -44.79
N PRO A 294 9.81 -19.58 -45.31
CA PRO A 294 9.52 -20.74 -46.12
C PRO A 294 10.34 -20.66 -47.43
N PRO A 295 10.71 -21.79 -48.02
CA PRO A 295 11.54 -21.80 -49.22
C PRO A 295 10.80 -21.19 -50.40
N SER A 296 11.55 -20.42 -51.20
CA SER A 296 11.15 -19.90 -52.50
C SER A 296 10.80 -21.03 -53.46
N ASP A 297 9.54 -21.10 -53.88
CA ASP A 297 9.19 -21.65 -55.19
C ASP A 297 8.90 -20.50 -56.15
N THR A 298 9.74 -20.45 -57.17
CA THR A 298 9.68 -19.57 -58.33
C THR A 298 8.64 -20.11 -59.30
N VAL A 299 7.82 -19.25 -59.92
CA VAL A 299 7.37 -19.30 -61.35
C VAL A 299 6.33 -18.18 -61.62
N PRO A 300 6.22 -17.64 -62.86
CA PRO A 300 6.22 -16.21 -63.13
C PRO A 300 4.89 -15.56 -63.55
N SER A 301 4.97 -14.23 -63.60
CA SER A 301 3.99 -13.19 -63.92
C SER A 301 3.28 -13.28 -65.28
N THR A 302 2.04 -12.76 -65.33
CA THR A 302 1.49 -12.08 -66.53
C THR A 302 0.41 -11.05 -66.10
N PRO A 303 0.24 -9.88 -66.76
CA PRO A 303 -0.44 -8.71 -66.18
C PRO A 303 -1.83 -8.35 -66.77
N SER A 304 -2.62 -7.61 -65.96
CA SER A 304 -3.65 -6.59 -66.27
C SER A 304 -4.88 -7.01 -67.12
N PRO A 305 -6.06 -6.31 -67.12
CA PRO A 305 -6.30 -4.85 -66.95
C PRO A 305 -7.53 -4.44 -66.06
N THR A 306 -7.51 -3.28 -65.40
CA THR A 306 -8.17 -1.98 -65.75
C THR A 306 -9.70 -1.89 -65.61
N THR A 307 -10.12 -1.16 -64.56
CA THR A 307 -11.18 -0.12 -64.46
C THR A 307 -12.67 -0.43 -64.71
N ALA A 308 -13.52 -0.11 -63.72
CA ALA A 308 -14.84 0.54 -63.89
C ALA A 308 -15.46 0.95 -62.52
N PRO A 309 -16.39 1.94 -62.47
CA PRO A 309 -16.63 2.85 -61.34
C PRO A 309 -17.86 2.50 -60.46
N PRO A 310 -18.08 3.16 -59.31
CA PRO A 310 -19.38 3.16 -58.63
C PRO A 310 -20.23 4.40 -58.97
N PRO A 311 -21.54 4.23 -59.21
CA PRO A 311 -22.51 5.30 -58.92
C PRO A 311 -23.77 4.75 -58.18
N PRO A 312 -24.74 5.59 -57.79
CA PRO A 312 -24.63 6.89 -57.15
C PRO A 312 -25.52 6.99 -55.87
N ASN A 313 -25.40 8.14 -55.20
CA ASN A 313 -26.23 8.68 -54.11
C ASN A 313 -27.69 8.20 -54.02
N ALA A 314 -28.14 7.92 -52.80
CA ALA A 314 -29.53 8.07 -52.39
C ALA A 314 -29.64 9.20 -51.35
N ALA A 315 -30.48 10.17 -51.68
CA ALA A 315 -30.81 11.34 -50.90
C ALA A 315 -31.92 11.08 -49.87
N ALA A 316 -32.04 12.04 -48.95
CA ALA A 316 -33.23 12.46 -48.21
C ALA A 316 -33.74 11.56 -47.07
N SER A 317 -33.78 12.13 -45.86
CA SER A 317 -35.01 12.80 -45.42
C SER A 317 -34.75 13.67 -44.19
N LEU A 318 -34.89 14.99 -44.35
CA LEU A 318 -35.31 15.87 -43.26
C LEU A 318 -36.68 15.41 -42.78
N ARG A 319 -36.89 15.32 -41.46
CA ARG A 319 -38.18 15.65 -40.84
C ARG A 319 -37.94 16.38 -39.52
N ALA A 320 -38.18 17.68 -39.56
CA ALA A 320 -38.52 18.49 -38.41
C ALA A 320 -40.00 18.24 -38.04
N SER A 321 -40.29 18.15 -36.74
CA SER A 321 -41.58 18.41 -36.05
C SER A 321 -41.33 18.10 -34.57
N ALA A 322 -41.05 19.04 -33.66
CA ALA A 322 -41.89 20.11 -33.12
C ALA A 322 -43.13 19.59 -32.35
N PHE A 323 -43.16 20.01 -31.07
CA PHE A 323 -44.26 20.04 -30.09
C PHE A 323 -44.72 18.73 -29.43
N PHE A 324 -44.59 18.66 -28.10
CA PHE A 324 -45.73 18.82 -27.20
C PHE A 324 -45.27 19.36 -25.84
N ALA A 325 -45.93 20.44 -25.41
CA ALA A 325 -45.82 21.04 -24.10
C ALA A 325 -46.89 20.46 -23.15
N THR A 326 -46.69 20.74 -21.87
CA THR A 326 -47.67 20.87 -20.77
C THR A 326 -47.85 19.72 -19.76
N PHE A 327 -47.35 20.02 -18.54
CA PHE A 327 -47.96 20.00 -17.20
C PHE A 327 -48.70 18.76 -16.69
N LEU A 328 -48.29 18.27 -15.51
CA LEU A 328 -49.18 18.24 -14.34
C LEU A 328 -48.38 18.19 -13.02
N ALA A 329 -48.71 19.12 -12.12
CA ALA A 329 -48.31 19.12 -10.72
C ALA A 329 -49.35 18.35 -9.89
N VAL A 330 -48.92 17.59 -8.87
CA VAL A 330 -49.73 17.29 -7.68
C VAL A 330 -48.82 17.27 -6.46
N ALA A 331 -49.27 17.96 -5.42
CA ALA A 331 -48.67 18.11 -4.11
C ALA A 331 -49.32 17.19 -3.06
N VAL A 332 -48.80 17.26 -1.82
CA VAL A 332 -49.39 16.80 -0.53
C VAL A 332 -49.22 15.26 -0.32
N ALA A 333 -48.80 14.68 0.82
CA ALA A 333 -48.94 15.09 2.22
C ALA A 333 -47.94 14.37 3.17
N LEU A 334 -48.02 14.84 4.41
CA LEU A 334 -47.28 14.59 5.65
C LEU A 334 -47.42 13.20 6.31
N PHE A 335 -46.60 13.02 7.36
CA PHE A 335 -46.70 12.15 8.56
C PHE A 335 -46.10 10.73 8.49
N TYR A 336 -44.95 10.51 9.13
CA TYR A 336 -44.82 10.16 10.56
C TYR A 336 -43.40 10.41 11.06
#